data_AF-A0A2K6LZU7-F1
#
_entry.id   AF-A0A2K6LZU7-F1
#
_cell.length_a   1.000
_cell.length_b   1.000
_cell.length_c   1.000
_cell.angle_alpha   90.00
_cell.angle_beta   90.00
_cell.angle_gamma   90.00
#
_symmetry.space_group_name_H-M   'P 1'
#
loop_
_entity.id
_entity.type
_entity.pdbx_description
1 polymer ?
#
loop_
_entity_poly.entity_id
_entity_poly.type
_entity_poly.pdbx_seq_one_letter_code
_entity_poly.pdbx_strand_id
1 'polypeptide(L)'
;MGAQDRPQCHFDIEINREPVGRIMFQLFSDICPKHAKLPLLKGLGKTTGKKLCYKGSTFHRVVKNFMIQGGDFSEGNGKGGESIYGGYFKENVVFCKMKR
;
A
#
# COMPACT_ATOMS: atom_id res chain seq x y z
N MET A 1 -6.59 18.94 -10.13
CA MET A 1 -5.23 18.66 -9.62
C MET A 1 -4.41 18.18 -10.80
N GLY A 2 -3.30 18.86 -11.09
CA GLY A 2 -2.40 18.46 -12.15
C GLY A 2 -1.50 17.31 -11.67
N ALA A 3 -0.73 16.69 -12.57
CA ALA A 3 0.21 15.63 -12.22
C ALA A 3 1.24 16.05 -11.15
N GLN A 4 1.49 17.36 -11.00
CA GLN A 4 2.41 17.95 -10.02
C GLN A 4 1.88 17.93 -8.58
N ASP A 5 0.57 17.76 -8.37
CA ASP A 5 -0.07 17.75 -7.04
C ASP A 5 -0.17 16.33 -6.46
N ARG A 6 0.42 15.33 -7.13
CA ARG A 6 0.31 13.93 -6.74
C ARG A 6 1.08 13.66 -5.44
N PRO A 7 0.42 13.14 -4.39
CA PRO A 7 1.08 12.77 -3.16
C PRO A 7 2.22 11.79 -3.40
N GLN A 8 3.33 12.00 -2.70
CA GLN A 8 4.42 11.06 -2.66
C GLN A 8 4.51 10.39 -1.29
N CYS A 9 4.87 9.12 -1.28
CA CYS A 9 5.16 8.37 -0.06
C CYS A 9 6.36 7.45 -0.28
N HIS A 10 6.88 6.86 0.78
CA HIS A 10 8.04 5.99 0.68
C HIS A 10 7.98 4.83 1.66
N PHE A 11 8.73 3.77 1.34
CA PHE A 11 9.06 2.71 2.28
C PHE A 11 10.57 2.64 2.45
N ASP A 12 11.00 2.64 3.71
CA ASP A 12 12.35 2.25 4.10
C ASP A 12 12.35 0.74 4.32
N ILE A 13 13.20 0.04 3.56
CA ILE A 13 13.21 -1.43 3.50
C ILE A 13 14.43 -1.96 4.22
N GLU A 14 14.18 -2.94 5.08
CA GLU A 14 15.20 -3.74 5.75
C GLU A 14 15.09 -5.20 5.31
N ILE A 15 16.24 -5.86 5.12
CA ILE A 15 16.34 -7.31 4.91
C ILE A 15 17.21 -7.84 6.04
N ASN A 16 16.71 -8.84 6.79
CA ASN A 16 17.40 -9.35 7.98
C ASN A 16 17.78 -8.26 9.00
N ARG A 17 16.94 -7.21 9.13
CA ARG A 17 17.17 -6.02 9.98
C ARG A 17 18.33 -5.13 9.54
N GLU A 18 18.87 -5.34 8.34
CA GLU A 18 19.83 -4.44 7.73
C GLU A 18 19.10 -3.52 6.74
N PRO A 19 19.29 -2.20 6.81
CA PRO A 19 18.67 -1.27 5.88
C PRO A 19 19.27 -1.45 4.48
N VAL A 20 18.42 -1.73 3.50
CA VAL A 20 18.84 -1.99 2.11
C VAL A 20 18.53 -0.80 1.20
N GLY A 21 17.52 -0.01 1.52
CA GLY A 21 17.25 1.23 0.79
C GLY A 21 15.83 1.74 0.95
N ARG A 22 15.52 2.76 0.16
CA ARG A 22 14.23 3.46 0.14
C ARG A 22 13.55 3.31 -1.22
N ILE A 23 12.27 2.93 -1.19
CA ILE A 23 11.41 2.92 -2.38
C ILE A 23 10.47 4.11 -2.30
N MET A 24 10.50 4.98 -3.31
CA MET A 24 9.62 6.15 -3.43
C MET A 24 8.45 5.82 -4.35
N PHE A 25 7.24 6.23 -3.97
CA PHE A 25 6.02 6.07 -4.74
C PHE A 25 5.37 7.42 -4.97
N GLN A 26 4.87 7.64 -6.19
CA GLN A 26 3.95 8.73 -6.49
C GLN A 26 2.55 8.15 -6.68
N LEU A 27 1.57 8.69 -5.96
CA LEU A 27 0.19 8.22 -5.98
C LEU A 27 -0.63 9.04 -6.96
N PHE A 28 -1.31 8.36 -7.88
CA PHE A 28 -2.18 8.96 -8.90
C PHE A 28 -3.51 9.41 -8.30
N SER A 29 -3.50 10.41 -7.41
CA SER A 29 -4.68 10.93 -6.69
C SER A 29 -5.73 11.56 -7.59
N ASP A 30 -5.32 12.07 -8.74
CA ASP A 30 -6.17 12.60 -9.81
C ASP A 30 -7.01 11.52 -10.49
N ILE A 31 -6.53 10.28 -10.51
CA ILE A 31 -7.17 9.14 -11.17
C ILE A 31 -7.87 8.23 -10.17
N CYS A 32 -7.17 7.85 -9.10
CA CYS A 32 -7.67 6.95 -8.05
C CYS A 32 -7.66 7.66 -6.68
N PRO A 33 -8.52 8.67 -6.45
CA PRO A 33 -8.47 9.52 -5.26
C PRO A 33 -8.71 8.77 -3.95
N LYS A 34 -9.45 7.67 -3.95
CA LYS A 34 -9.67 6.86 -2.74
C LYS A 34 -8.44 6.03 -2.38
N HIS A 35 -7.76 5.47 -3.37
CA HIS A 35 -6.53 4.68 -3.16
C HIS A 35 -5.34 5.55 -2.78
N ALA A 36 -5.21 6.73 -3.40
CA ALA A 36 -4.12 7.66 -3.14
C ALA A 36 -4.17 8.29 -1.74
N LYS A 37 -5.22 7.99 -0.94
CA LYS A 37 -5.33 8.35 0.47
C LYS A 37 -4.56 7.40 1.40
N LEU A 38 -3.73 6.52 0.85
CA LEU A 38 -2.79 5.67 1.57
C LEU A 38 -2.01 6.37 2.71
N PRO A 39 -1.53 7.62 2.55
CA PRO A 39 -0.82 8.33 3.62
C PRO A 39 -1.71 8.65 4.84
N LEU A 40 -3.03 8.47 4.74
CA LEU A 40 -4.00 8.68 5.82
C LEU A 40 -4.24 7.43 6.68
N LEU A 41 -3.48 6.34 6.48
CA LEU A 41 -3.46 5.18 7.39
C LEU A 41 -3.07 5.63 8.80
N LYS A 42 -4.08 5.97 9.60
CA LYS A 42 -3.97 6.46 10.98
C LYS A 42 -5.07 5.81 11.81
N GLY A 43 -4.76 5.54 13.08
CA GLY A 43 -5.70 4.95 14.02
C GLY A 43 -5.76 3.43 13.96
N LEU A 44 -6.83 2.87 14.52
CA LEU A 44 -7.10 1.44 14.58
C LEU A 44 -8.09 1.05 13.48
N GLY A 45 -7.85 -0.12 12.89
CA GLY A 45 -8.76 -0.76 11.96
C GLY A 45 -10.06 -1.11 12.69
N LYS A 46 -11.19 -0.86 12.02
CA LYS A 46 -12.52 -1.10 12.58
C LYS A 46 -12.82 -2.58 12.70
N THR A 47 -12.31 -3.40 11.76
CA THR A 47 -12.59 -4.84 11.71
C THR A 47 -11.47 -5.67 12.31
N THR A 48 -10.22 -5.29 12.06
CA THR A 48 -9.04 -6.03 12.55
C THR A 48 -8.63 -5.62 13.96
N GLY A 49 -9.03 -4.43 14.43
CA GLY A 49 -8.58 -3.85 15.70
C GLY A 49 -7.08 -3.51 15.73
N LYS A 50 -6.36 -3.69 14.62
CA LYS A 50 -4.92 -3.45 14.51
C LYS A 50 -4.65 -2.05 13.98
N LYS A 51 -3.47 -1.51 14.29
CA LYS A 51 -3.08 -0.18 13.81
C LYS A 51 -3.03 -0.18 12.28
N LEU A 52 -3.76 0.76 11.66
CA LEU A 52 -3.71 0.98 10.22
C LEU A 52 -2.36 1.62 9.89
N CYS A 53 -1.35 0.79 9.63
CA CYS A 53 -0.01 1.25 9.32
C CYS A 53 0.78 0.14 8.62
N TYR A 54 1.59 0.51 7.63
CA TYR A 54 2.52 -0.44 6.98
C TYR A 54 3.85 -0.60 7.72
N LYS A 55 4.19 0.30 8.66
CA LYS A 55 5.45 0.20 9.40
C LYS A 55 5.48 -1.10 10.19
N GLY A 56 6.49 -1.92 9.94
CA GLY A 56 6.65 -3.24 10.55
C GLY A 56 5.90 -4.36 9.84
N SER A 57 5.16 -4.08 8.76
CA SER A 57 4.63 -5.12 7.89
C SER A 57 5.72 -5.66 6.95
N THR A 58 5.57 -6.89 6.49
CA THR A 58 6.57 -7.58 5.66
C THR A 58 6.07 -7.78 4.22
N PHE A 59 7.01 -7.97 3.30
CA PHE A 59 6.71 -8.52 1.98
C PHE A 59 6.59 -10.04 2.10
N HIS A 60 5.37 -10.54 2.29
CA HIS A 60 5.10 -11.96 2.53
C HIS A 60 5.18 -12.82 1.25
N ARG A 61 5.19 -12.21 0.06
CA ARG A 61 5.29 -12.94 -1.21
C ARG A 61 6.23 -12.23 -2.18
N VAL A 62 7.24 -12.96 -2.66
CA VAL A 62 8.26 -12.49 -3.60
C VAL A 62 8.33 -13.47 -4.76
N VAL A 63 8.07 -12.99 -5.98
CA VAL A 63 8.16 -13.79 -7.21
C VAL A 63 9.20 -13.18 -8.12
N LYS A 64 10.28 -13.92 -8.35
CA LYS A 64 11.39 -13.50 -9.21
C LYS A 64 10.87 -13.16 -10.61
N ASN A 65 11.36 -12.05 -11.17
CA ASN A 65 10.99 -11.54 -12.49
C ASN A 65 9.50 -11.18 -12.65
N PHE A 66 8.79 -10.94 -11.54
CA PHE A 66 7.39 -10.56 -11.61
C PHE A 66 7.04 -9.44 -10.62
N MET A 67 6.93 -9.75 -9.32
CA MET A 67 6.54 -8.77 -8.33
C MET A 67 6.90 -9.16 -6.89
N ILE A 68 6.81 -8.16 -6.01
CA ILE A 68 6.74 -8.32 -4.56
C ILE A 68 5.37 -7.88 -4.07
N GLN A 69 4.84 -8.57 -3.08
CA GLN A 69 3.55 -8.28 -2.46
C GLN A 69 3.70 -8.18 -0.95
N GLY A 70 3.08 -7.16 -0.39
CA GLY A 70 3.06 -6.85 1.05
C GLY A 70 1.75 -6.15 1.41
N GLY A 71 1.77 -5.40 2.50
CA GLY A 71 0.62 -4.60 2.94
C GLY A 71 -0.38 -5.35 3.84
N ASP A 72 -0.18 -6.65 4.07
CA ASP A 72 -0.86 -7.39 5.12
C ASP A 72 -0.20 -7.11 6.47
N PHE A 73 -0.70 -6.09 7.17
CA PHE A 73 -0.24 -5.70 8.51
C PHE A 73 -0.96 -6.47 9.62
N SER A 74 -1.99 -7.27 9.31
CA SER A 74 -2.76 -7.98 10.32
C SER A 74 -2.32 -9.43 10.50
N GLU A 75 -2.19 -10.20 9.43
CA GLU A 75 -1.81 -11.61 9.50
C GLU A 75 -0.41 -11.88 8.94
N GLY A 76 0.09 -11.01 8.07
CA GLY A 76 1.41 -11.14 7.46
C GLY A 76 1.55 -12.33 6.51
N ASN A 77 0.43 -12.93 6.07
CA ASN A 77 0.41 -14.14 5.24
C ASN A 77 -0.34 -13.94 3.90
N GLY A 78 -0.90 -12.76 3.68
CA GLY A 78 -1.62 -12.36 2.47
C GLY A 78 -3.14 -12.52 2.54
N LYS A 79 -3.70 -13.04 3.62
CA LYS A 79 -5.16 -13.13 3.84
C LYS A 79 -5.73 -11.93 4.59
N GLY A 80 -4.88 -11.18 5.27
CA GLY A 80 -5.26 -10.06 6.12
C GLY A 80 -5.20 -8.70 5.44
N GLY A 81 -5.11 -7.67 6.29
CA GLY A 81 -5.16 -6.27 5.92
C GLY A 81 -6.56 -5.66 6.08
N GLU A 82 -6.59 -4.34 6.17
CA GLU A 82 -7.82 -3.57 6.24
C GLU A 82 -7.63 -2.22 5.57
N SER A 83 -8.67 -1.71 4.91
CA SER A 83 -8.66 -0.35 4.38
C SER A 83 -8.98 0.69 5.46
N ILE A 84 -8.63 1.96 5.21
CA ILE A 84 -9.04 3.10 6.05
C ILE A 84 -10.56 3.31 6.12
N TYR A 85 -11.32 2.65 5.25
CA TYR A 85 -12.78 2.77 5.19
C TYR A 85 -13.49 1.75 6.08
N GLY A 86 -12.76 0.77 6.62
CA GLY A 86 -13.31 -0.38 7.35
C GLY A 86 -13.52 -1.56 6.40
N GLY A 87 -12.77 -2.64 6.60
CA GLY A 87 -12.79 -3.81 5.72
C GLY A 87 -12.33 -3.50 4.28
N TYR A 88 -13.04 -4.06 3.30
CA TYR A 88 -12.79 -3.87 1.87
C TYR A 88 -13.64 -2.73 1.31
N PHE A 89 -13.16 -2.07 0.25
CA PHE A 89 -13.93 -1.07 -0.48
C PHE A 89 -13.92 -1.37 -1.98
N LYS A 90 -15.02 -1.05 -2.65
CA LYS A 90 -15.15 -1.20 -4.11
C LYS A 90 -14.62 0.03 -4.82
N GLU A 91 -13.87 -0.19 -5.89
CA GLU A 91 -13.42 0.84 -6.81
C GLU A 91 -13.71 0.41 -8.24
N ASN A 92 -14.05 1.38 -9.08
CA ASN A 92 -14.42 1.15 -10.48
C ASN A 92 -13.40 1.72 -11.47
N VAL A 93 -12.25 2.23 -10.97
CA VAL A 93 -11.21 2.83 -11.80
C VAL A 93 -10.26 1.74 -12.32
N VAL A 94 -10.28 1.52 -13.63
CA VAL A 94 -9.32 0.66 -14.34
C VAL A 94 -8.34 1.57 -15.08
N PHE A 95 -7.21 1.88 -14.46
CA PHE A 95 -6.21 2.78 -15.06
C PHE A 95 -5.13 2.03 -15.87
N CYS A 96 -4.81 0.79 -15.52
CA CYS A 96 -3.79 0.01 -16.23
C CYS A 96 -4.37 -0.64 -17.49
N LYS A 97 -4.52 0.12 -18.56
CA LYS A 97 -4.53 -0.45 -19.91
C LYS A 97 -3.08 -0.70 -20.30
N MET A 98 -2.67 -1.96 -20.31
CA MET A 98 -1.42 -2.39 -20.90
C MET A 98 -1.47 -2.00 -22.39
N LYS A 99 -0.80 -0.91 -22.78
CA LYS A 99 -0.55 -0.64 -24.19
C LYS A 99 0.45 -1.70 -24.63
N ARG A 100 0.00 -2.59 -25.52
CA ARG A 100 0.91 -3.42 -26.32
C ARG A 100 1.75 -2.52 -27.21
#